data_AF-A0AAN2YLN9-F1
#
_entry.id   AF-A0AAN2YLN9-F1
#
_cell.length_a   1.000
_cell.length_b   1.000
_cell.length_c   1.000
_cell.angle_alpha   90.00
_cell.angle_beta   90.00
_cell.angle_gamma   90.00
#
_symmetry.space_group_name_H-M   'P 1'
#
loop_
_entity.id
_entity.type
_entity.pdbx_description
1 polymer ?
#
loop_
_entity_poly.entity_id
_entity_poly.type
_entity_poly.pdbx_seq_one_letter_code
_entity_poly.pdbx_strand_id
1 'polypeptide(L)'
;MNTLSKLLDSISFESALEKNSLHLIYETLNGTGKELFPRTLKIFGFASISLLICLFSGYNWYVFPILASIIIIGICIGYFRSSLYFKNAAYTFSVYLFAQTTLVFYITSIQISDNLMTNRIAACLYILFGYCLSFYIIKIKLIENVQTKYLANDEKLGKKKGAIKAVKILSAVLVGFIVLVIVGMQFYRVNKWWIDGSNSDALSGLNGTLAGTILSAILVVIGVAILIIITLLPTLLLNTVAVVDGCIYKKYAEEFRKEYEFTEKEWYGE
;
A
#
# COMPACT_ATOMS: atom_id res chain seq x y z
N MET A 1 17.80 -3.32 1.67
CA MET A 1 17.79 -1.84 1.81
C MET A 1 18.95 -1.13 1.11
N ASN A 2 20.05 -1.83 0.77
CA ASN A 2 21.29 -1.21 0.26
C ASN A 2 21.14 -0.29 -0.98
N THR A 3 20.21 -0.55 -1.91
CA THR A 3 20.06 0.31 -3.10
C THR A 3 19.40 1.65 -2.80
N LEU A 4 18.37 1.67 -1.94
CA LEU A 4 17.66 2.92 -1.62
C LEU A 4 18.53 3.83 -0.75
N SER A 5 19.19 3.26 0.27
CA SER A 5 20.15 4.01 1.09
C SER A 5 21.23 4.64 0.20
N LYS A 6 21.89 3.85 -0.64
CA LYS A 6 22.93 4.36 -1.56
C LYS A 6 22.44 5.49 -2.48
N LEU A 7 21.16 5.47 -2.87
CA LEU A 7 20.57 6.53 -3.69
C LEU A 7 20.28 7.79 -2.87
N LEU A 8 19.78 7.63 -1.64
CA LEU A 8 19.60 8.75 -0.72
C LEU A 8 20.94 9.39 -0.36
N ASP A 9 21.98 8.56 -0.16
CA ASP A 9 23.34 8.98 0.19
C ASP A 9 23.97 9.82 -0.93
N SER A 10 23.67 9.53 -2.21
CA SER A 10 24.20 10.29 -3.36
C SER A 10 23.56 11.65 -3.58
N ILE A 11 22.43 11.97 -2.93
CA ILE A 11 21.78 13.29 -3.07
C ILE A 11 22.58 14.30 -2.24
N SER A 12 22.98 15.42 -2.84
CA SER A 12 23.61 16.54 -2.14
C SER A 12 22.60 17.41 -1.40
N PHE A 13 23.05 18.14 -0.38
CA PHE A 13 22.18 19.08 0.34
C PHE A 13 21.64 20.18 -0.57
N GLU A 14 22.47 20.72 -1.48
CA GLU A 14 22.06 21.75 -2.44
C GLU A 14 20.87 21.30 -3.32
N SER A 15 20.94 20.07 -3.86
CA SER A 15 19.83 19.48 -4.61
C SER A 15 18.59 19.27 -3.73
N ALA A 16 18.80 18.83 -2.48
CA ALA A 16 17.70 18.68 -1.53
C ALA A 16 17.03 20.01 -1.17
N LEU A 17 17.82 21.09 -1.03
CA LEU A 17 17.35 22.43 -0.71
C LEU A 17 16.56 23.03 -1.86
N GLU A 18 17.06 22.90 -3.10
CA GLU A 18 16.37 23.36 -4.32
C GLU A 18 14.97 22.74 -4.47
N LYS A 19 14.83 21.45 -4.11
CA LYS A 19 13.57 20.70 -4.27
C LYS A 19 12.65 20.78 -3.05
N ASN A 20 13.09 21.30 -1.92
CA ASN A 20 12.30 21.43 -0.69
C ASN A 20 12.35 22.86 -0.17
N SER A 21 11.48 23.71 -0.72
CA SER A 21 11.31 25.09 -0.29
C SER A 21 10.89 25.21 1.17
N LEU A 22 11.20 26.35 1.80
CA LEU A 22 10.74 26.72 3.14
C LEU A 22 9.24 26.48 3.32
N HIS A 23 8.42 26.90 2.35
CA HIS A 23 6.96 26.72 2.39
C HIS A 23 6.58 25.24 2.51
N LEU A 24 7.21 24.36 1.72
CA LEU A 24 6.91 22.93 1.70
C LEU A 24 7.32 22.25 3.02
N ILE A 25 8.44 22.67 3.60
CA ILE A 25 8.89 22.19 4.91
C ILE A 25 7.96 22.70 6.01
N TYR A 26 7.58 23.97 5.98
CA TYR A 26 6.63 24.55 6.92
C TYR A 26 5.28 23.83 6.88
N GLU A 27 4.72 23.54 5.70
CA GLU A 27 3.51 22.73 5.56
C GLU A 27 3.68 21.31 6.07
N THR A 28 4.88 20.74 5.95
CA THR A 28 5.17 19.38 6.46
C THR A 28 5.17 19.37 8.00
N LEU A 29 5.75 20.39 8.62
CA LEU A 29 5.86 20.53 10.08
C LEU A 29 4.51 20.90 10.72
N ASN A 30 3.86 21.94 10.20
CA ASN A 30 2.67 22.55 10.82
C ASN A 30 1.35 22.05 10.22
N GLY A 31 1.40 21.33 9.11
CA GLY A 31 0.23 20.95 8.33
C GLY A 31 -0.33 22.11 7.50
N THR A 32 -1.32 21.79 6.67
CA THR A 32 -1.94 22.77 5.75
C THR A 32 -3.11 23.53 6.38
N GLY A 33 -3.54 23.17 7.60
CA GLY A 33 -4.69 23.75 8.30
C GLY A 33 -6.07 23.52 7.63
N LYS A 34 -6.11 22.91 6.44
CA LYS A 34 -7.32 22.73 5.62
C LYS A 34 -8.01 21.36 5.82
N GLU A 35 -7.52 20.53 6.73
CA GLU A 35 -8.04 19.18 6.90
C GLU A 35 -9.33 19.16 7.75
N LEU A 36 -10.37 18.49 7.23
CA LEU A 36 -11.69 18.35 7.87
C LEU A 36 -11.65 17.60 9.21
N PHE A 37 -10.68 16.69 9.36
CA PHE A 37 -10.41 15.95 10.59
C PHE A 37 -8.92 15.93 10.90
N PRO A 38 -8.50 15.99 12.18
CA PRO A 38 -7.10 15.84 12.56
C PRO A 38 -6.52 14.49 12.12
N ARG A 39 -5.25 14.46 11.68
CA ARG A 39 -4.57 13.23 11.27
C ARG A 39 -4.59 12.13 12.33
N THR A 40 -4.45 12.51 13.60
CA THR A 40 -4.54 11.58 14.73
C THR A 40 -5.89 10.88 14.80
N LEU A 41 -6.99 11.61 14.60
CA LEU A 41 -8.33 11.02 14.58
C LEU A 41 -8.51 10.07 13.40
N LYS A 42 -8.00 10.45 12.22
CA LYS A 42 -8.01 9.57 11.04
C LYS A 42 -7.25 8.27 11.30
N ILE A 43 -6.08 8.34 11.94
CA ILE A 43 -5.28 7.16 12.29
C ILE A 43 -6.05 6.23 13.24
N PHE A 44 -6.69 6.76 14.28
CA PHE A 44 -7.55 5.95 15.14
C PHE A 44 -8.71 5.33 14.36
N GLY A 45 -9.39 6.09 13.51
CA GLY A 45 -10.47 5.59 12.68
C GLY A 45 -10.04 4.44 11.77
N PHE A 46 -8.91 4.60 11.05
CA PHE A 46 -8.35 3.53 10.22
C PHE A 46 -7.97 2.31 11.06
N ALA A 47 -7.29 2.49 12.19
CA ALA A 47 -6.91 1.37 13.07
C ALA A 47 -8.13 0.60 13.58
N SER A 48 -9.19 1.28 14.01
CA SER A 48 -10.43 0.66 14.49
C SER A 48 -11.14 -0.13 13.39
N ILE A 49 -11.32 0.46 12.20
CA ILE A 49 -11.91 -0.23 11.05
C ILE A 49 -11.06 -1.45 10.67
N SER A 50 -9.74 -1.29 10.65
CA SER A 50 -8.81 -2.37 10.35
C SER A 50 -8.92 -3.52 11.33
N LEU A 51 -8.99 -3.24 12.64
CA LEU A 51 -9.18 -4.27 13.66
C LEU A 51 -10.48 -5.04 13.45
N LEU A 52 -11.60 -4.33 13.25
CA LEU A 52 -12.92 -4.94 13.06
C LEU A 52 -12.93 -5.88 11.85
N ILE A 53 -12.37 -5.46 10.71
CA ILE A 53 -12.33 -6.31 9.52
C ILE A 53 -11.38 -7.51 9.71
N CYS A 54 -10.25 -7.31 10.40
CA CYS A 54 -9.32 -8.41 10.66
C CYS A 54 -9.92 -9.52 11.54
N LEU A 55 -10.98 -9.26 12.31
CA LEU A 55 -11.66 -10.30 13.10
C LEU A 55 -12.24 -11.42 12.21
N PHE A 56 -12.63 -11.13 10.96
CA PHE A 56 -13.13 -12.14 10.03
C PHE A 56 -12.10 -13.25 9.75
N SER A 57 -10.80 -12.94 9.82
CA SER A 57 -9.73 -13.94 9.67
C SER A 57 -9.75 -15.04 10.75
N GLY A 58 -10.41 -14.76 11.89
CA GLY A 58 -10.62 -15.72 12.97
C GLY A 58 -11.45 -16.93 12.56
N TYR A 59 -12.25 -16.83 11.48
CA TYR A 59 -13.00 -17.94 10.91
C TYR A 59 -12.08 -19.08 10.42
N ASN A 60 -10.90 -18.74 9.90
CA ASN A 60 -9.89 -19.72 9.51
C ASN A 60 -9.03 -20.13 10.71
N TRP A 61 -8.50 -19.14 11.44
CA TRP A 61 -7.69 -19.40 12.64
C TRP A 61 -7.66 -18.21 13.59
N TYR A 62 -7.96 -18.42 14.87
CA TYR A 62 -7.93 -17.38 15.91
C TYR A 62 -6.56 -16.70 16.10
N VAL A 63 -5.47 -17.30 15.63
CA VAL A 63 -4.12 -16.68 15.66
C VAL A 63 -4.02 -15.50 14.69
N PHE A 64 -4.74 -15.53 13.57
CA PHE A 64 -4.70 -14.47 12.56
C PHE A 64 -5.19 -13.11 13.07
N PRO A 65 -6.35 -12.96 13.73
CA PRO A 65 -6.76 -11.67 14.26
C PRO A 65 -5.82 -11.17 15.39
N ILE A 66 -5.21 -12.06 16.16
CA ILE A 66 -4.21 -11.70 17.19
C ILE A 66 -2.97 -11.11 16.52
N LEU A 67 -2.44 -11.79 15.49
CA LEU A 67 -1.30 -11.32 14.73
C LEU A 67 -1.57 -9.97 14.05
N ALA A 68 -2.74 -9.82 13.42
CA ALA A 68 -3.16 -8.56 12.81
C ALA A 68 -3.23 -7.42 13.83
N SER A 69 -3.74 -7.69 15.04
CA SER A 69 -3.82 -6.70 16.12
C SER A 69 -2.43 -6.24 16.57
N ILE A 70 -1.46 -7.16 16.70
CA ILE A 70 -0.07 -6.81 17.03
C ILE A 70 0.53 -5.89 15.96
N ILE A 71 0.30 -6.19 14.67
CA ILE A 71 0.76 -5.36 13.56
C ILE A 71 0.13 -3.97 13.64
N ILE A 72 -1.18 -3.87 13.83
CA ILE A 72 -1.92 -2.61 13.93
C ILE A 72 -1.42 -1.75 15.10
N ILE A 73 -1.20 -2.35 16.27
CA ILE A 73 -0.62 -1.66 17.44
C ILE A 73 0.78 -1.15 17.11
N GLY A 74 1.62 -1.97 16.47
CA GLY A 74 2.95 -1.57 16.02
C GLY A 74 2.92 -0.35 15.08
N ILE A 75 1.96 -0.31 14.15
CA ILE A 75 1.76 0.83 13.24
C ILE A 75 1.37 2.09 14.02
N CYS A 76 0.44 1.97 14.98
CA CYS A 76 0.05 3.08 15.84
C CYS A 76 1.24 3.64 16.63
N ILE A 77 2.02 2.77 17.30
CA ILE A 77 3.21 3.16 18.05
C ILE A 77 4.20 3.90 17.14
N GLY A 78 4.44 3.37 15.93
CA GLY A 78 5.31 4.01 14.95
C GLY A 78 4.85 5.42 14.57
N TYR A 79 3.54 5.60 14.32
CA TYR A 79 2.98 6.93 14.02
C TYR A 79 3.11 7.91 15.18
N PHE A 80 2.79 7.48 16.40
CA PHE A 80 2.82 8.37 17.58
C PHE A 80 4.25 8.75 17.99
N ARG A 81 5.23 7.86 17.80
CA ARG A 81 6.65 8.13 18.08
C ARG A 81 7.40 8.86 16.96
N SER A 82 6.76 9.13 15.82
CA SER A 82 7.42 9.83 14.71
C SER A 82 7.61 11.31 15.01
N SER A 83 8.81 11.83 14.72
CA SER A 83 9.16 13.26 14.80
C SER A 83 8.31 14.13 13.88
N LEU A 84 8.26 15.44 14.16
CA LEU A 84 7.42 16.38 13.41
C LEU A 84 7.75 16.39 11.91
N TYR A 85 9.04 16.50 11.56
CA TYR A 85 9.50 16.45 10.16
C TYR A 85 9.16 15.14 9.43
N PHE A 86 8.94 14.04 10.16
CA PHE A 86 8.59 12.73 9.59
C PHE A 86 7.09 12.43 9.69
N LYS A 87 6.28 13.33 10.27
CA LYS A 87 4.88 13.05 10.60
C LYS A 87 4.03 12.77 9.37
N ASN A 88 4.28 13.47 8.26
CA ASN A 88 3.58 13.25 7.01
C ASN A 88 3.92 11.88 6.38
N ALA A 89 5.21 11.51 6.40
CA ALA A 89 5.67 10.19 5.96
C ALA A 89 5.06 9.07 6.82
N ALA A 90 5.08 9.24 8.15
CA ALA A 90 4.48 8.30 9.09
C ALA A 90 2.98 8.13 8.84
N TYR A 91 2.25 9.23 8.65
CA TYR A 91 0.82 9.21 8.36
C TYR A 91 0.50 8.37 7.11
N THR A 92 1.13 8.68 5.97
CA THR A 92 0.82 7.97 4.72
C THR A 92 1.25 6.50 4.78
N PHE A 93 2.36 6.20 5.46
CA PHE A 93 2.82 4.83 5.65
C PHE A 93 1.87 4.03 6.55
N SER A 94 1.34 4.65 7.61
CA SER A 94 0.33 4.04 8.48
C SER A 94 -0.98 3.75 7.75
N VAL A 95 -1.51 4.70 6.98
CA VAL A 95 -2.73 4.49 6.19
C VAL A 95 -2.55 3.34 5.19
N TYR A 96 -1.43 3.32 4.49
CA TYR A 96 -1.07 2.21 3.61
C TYR A 96 -1.03 0.87 4.37
N LEU A 97 -0.32 0.81 5.49
CA LEU A 97 -0.16 -0.43 6.25
C LEU A 97 -1.47 -0.92 6.85
N PHE A 98 -2.33 -0.03 7.36
CA PHE A 98 -3.66 -0.40 7.84
C PHE A 98 -4.49 -1.03 6.73
N ALA A 99 -4.56 -0.40 5.56
CA ALA A 99 -5.27 -0.96 4.41
C ALA A 99 -4.67 -2.30 3.95
N GLN A 100 -3.34 -2.41 3.91
CA GLN A 100 -2.64 -3.66 3.56
C GLN A 100 -2.96 -4.78 4.55
N THR A 101 -2.85 -4.52 5.85
CA THR A 101 -3.15 -5.49 6.91
C THR A 101 -4.61 -5.91 6.83
N THR A 102 -5.54 -4.96 6.72
CA THR A 102 -6.96 -5.24 6.58
C THR A 102 -7.25 -6.17 5.42
N LEU A 103 -6.74 -5.85 4.24
CA LEU A 103 -7.06 -6.61 3.03
C LEU A 103 -6.43 -8.00 3.07
N VAL A 104 -5.17 -8.12 3.49
CA VAL A 104 -4.48 -9.42 3.58
C VAL A 104 -5.20 -10.33 4.57
N PHE A 105 -5.53 -9.84 5.76
CA PHE A 105 -6.21 -10.67 6.77
C PHE A 105 -7.69 -10.90 6.44
N TYR A 106 -8.36 -10.00 5.74
CA TYR A 106 -9.71 -10.29 5.24
C TYR A 106 -9.69 -11.47 4.26
N ILE A 107 -8.77 -11.47 3.29
CA ILE A 107 -8.69 -12.55 2.30
C ILE A 107 -8.34 -13.91 2.94
N THR A 108 -7.59 -13.93 4.05
CA THR A 108 -7.30 -15.20 4.74
C THR A 108 -8.50 -15.84 5.41
N SER A 109 -9.65 -15.14 5.52
CA SER A 109 -10.90 -15.74 5.98
C SER A 109 -11.53 -16.67 4.92
N ILE A 110 -11.13 -16.55 3.65
CA ILE A 110 -11.68 -17.36 2.56
C ILE A 110 -11.15 -18.79 2.68
N GLN A 111 -12.06 -19.76 2.73
CA GLN A 111 -11.73 -21.18 2.70
C GLN A 111 -11.60 -21.66 1.25
N ILE A 112 -10.50 -22.36 0.95
CA ILE A 112 -10.20 -22.88 -0.39
C ILE A 112 -10.38 -24.41 -0.48
N SER A 113 -10.57 -25.06 0.66
CA SER A 113 -10.72 -26.51 0.79
C SER A 113 -11.49 -26.81 2.09
N ASP A 114 -12.12 -27.98 2.17
CA ASP A 114 -12.69 -28.49 3.43
C ASP A 114 -11.61 -28.86 4.46
N ASN A 115 -10.36 -29.04 4.01
CA ASN A 115 -9.25 -29.36 4.89
C ASN A 115 -8.73 -28.10 5.60
N LEU A 116 -8.97 -28.04 6.91
CA LEU A 116 -8.52 -26.97 7.80
C LEU A 116 -7.01 -26.70 7.72
N MET A 117 -6.17 -27.74 7.66
CA MET A 117 -4.72 -27.57 7.63
C MET A 117 -4.27 -26.95 6.30
N THR A 118 -4.87 -27.36 5.19
CA THR A 118 -4.62 -26.78 3.87
C THR A 118 -4.96 -25.29 3.85
N ASN A 119 -6.14 -24.91 4.38
CA ASN A 119 -6.55 -23.51 4.46
C ASN A 119 -5.58 -22.66 5.29
N ARG A 120 -5.09 -23.19 6.41
CA ARG A 120 -4.13 -22.49 7.28
C ARG A 120 -2.78 -22.31 6.61
N ILE A 121 -2.24 -23.35 5.98
CA ILE A 121 -0.97 -23.28 5.24
C ILE A 121 -1.08 -22.26 4.10
N ALA A 122 -2.16 -22.35 3.31
CA ALA A 122 -2.39 -21.42 2.21
C ALA A 122 -2.51 -19.97 2.70
N ALA A 123 -3.25 -19.73 3.78
CA ALA A 123 -3.36 -18.41 4.40
C ALA A 123 -2.00 -17.87 4.89
N CYS A 124 -1.18 -18.70 5.55
CA CYS A 124 0.17 -18.31 5.97
C CYS A 124 1.07 -17.93 4.79
N LEU A 125 1.07 -18.75 3.73
CA LEU A 125 1.81 -18.46 2.49
C LEU A 125 1.31 -17.18 1.83
N TYR A 126 -0.01 -16.96 1.82
CA TYR A 126 -0.60 -15.76 1.26
C TYR A 126 -0.24 -14.51 2.07
N ILE A 127 -0.25 -14.55 3.40
CA ILE A 127 0.20 -13.43 4.25
C ILE A 127 1.65 -13.07 3.91
N LEU A 128 2.54 -14.07 3.90
CA LEU A 128 3.96 -13.86 3.60
C LEU A 128 4.14 -13.29 2.19
N PHE A 129 3.50 -13.89 1.18
CA PHE A 129 3.59 -13.46 -0.20
C PHE A 129 3.03 -12.03 -0.39
N GLY A 130 1.87 -11.74 0.22
CA GLY A 130 1.21 -10.44 0.14
C GLY A 130 2.08 -9.30 0.68
N TYR A 131 2.67 -9.47 1.87
CA TYR A 131 3.59 -8.47 2.41
C TYR A 131 4.89 -8.36 1.62
N CYS A 132 5.51 -9.49 1.26
CA CYS A 132 6.76 -9.50 0.49
C CYS A 132 6.60 -8.78 -0.84
N LEU A 133 5.52 -9.07 -1.58
CA LEU A 133 5.23 -8.44 -2.85
C LEU A 133 4.91 -6.96 -2.68
N SER A 134 4.05 -6.60 -1.72
CA SER A 134 3.68 -5.21 -1.47
C SER A 134 4.89 -4.34 -1.09
N PHE A 135 5.77 -4.83 -0.20
CA PHE A 135 7.02 -4.14 0.14
C PHE A 135 8.00 -4.06 -1.03
N TYR A 136 8.06 -5.09 -1.88
CA TYR A 136 8.86 -5.03 -3.09
C TYR A 136 8.38 -3.91 -4.04
N ILE A 137 7.08 -3.81 -4.28
CA ILE A 137 6.48 -2.77 -5.13
C ILE A 137 6.77 -1.38 -4.54
N ILE A 138 6.55 -1.19 -3.24
CA ILE A 138 6.81 0.09 -2.56
C ILE A 138 8.27 0.49 -2.68
N LYS A 139 9.19 -0.45 -2.47
CA LYS A 139 10.62 -0.18 -2.62
C LYS A 139 10.96 0.33 -4.01
N ILE A 140 10.34 -0.21 -5.06
CA ILE A 140 10.55 0.28 -6.43
C ILE A 140 9.94 1.67 -6.61
N LYS A 141 8.73 1.93 -6.09
CA LYS A 141 8.12 3.27 -6.15
C LYS A 141 8.95 4.34 -5.42
N LEU A 142 9.56 4.00 -4.28
CA LEU A 142 10.47 4.90 -3.57
C LEU A 142 11.75 5.18 -4.35
N ILE A 143 12.35 4.15 -4.97
CA ILE A 143 13.53 4.30 -5.83
C ILE A 143 13.22 5.21 -7.02
N GLU A 144 12.09 4.98 -7.69
CA GLU A 144 11.63 5.82 -8.78
C GLU A 144 11.49 7.28 -8.34
N ASN A 145 10.85 7.51 -7.20
CA ASN A 145 10.58 8.86 -6.75
C ASN A 145 11.85 9.61 -6.35
N VAL A 146 12.82 8.93 -5.73
CA VAL A 146 14.16 9.48 -5.50
C VAL A 146 14.82 9.89 -6.81
N GLN A 147 14.79 9.00 -7.81
CA GLN A 147 15.42 9.26 -9.11
C GLN A 147 14.77 10.42 -9.87
N THR A 148 13.44 10.47 -9.87
CA THR A 148 12.67 11.48 -10.61
C THR A 148 12.65 12.84 -9.93
N LYS A 149 12.63 12.90 -8.59
CA LYS A 149 12.58 14.18 -7.86
C LYS A 149 13.98 14.79 -7.65
N TYR A 150 14.97 14.00 -7.25
CA TYR A 150 16.27 14.52 -6.79
C TYR A 150 17.44 14.26 -7.75
N LEU A 151 17.31 13.27 -8.64
CA LEU A 151 18.41 12.84 -9.53
C LEU A 151 18.03 12.95 -11.03
N ALA A 152 17.01 13.74 -11.37
CA ALA A 152 16.51 13.87 -12.75
C ALA A 152 17.60 14.35 -13.73
N ASN A 153 18.54 15.17 -13.24
CA ASN A 153 19.63 15.75 -14.03
C ASN A 153 20.88 14.85 -14.09
N ASP A 154 20.88 13.71 -13.40
CA ASP A 154 22.04 12.83 -13.31
C ASP A 154 21.87 11.64 -14.27
N GLU A 155 22.33 11.81 -15.52
CA GLU A 155 22.17 10.83 -16.62
C GLU A 155 22.68 9.42 -16.27
N LYS A 156 23.60 9.30 -15.29
CA LYS A 156 24.26 8.05 -14.90
C LYS A 156 23.43 7.14 -13.99
N LEU A 157 22.26 7.56 -13.52
CA LEU A 157 21.55 6.87 -12.42
C LEU A 157 20.28 6.09 -12.82
N GLY A 158 20.24 5.60 -14.06
CA GLY A 158 19.23 4.69 -14.61
C GLY A 158 19.14 3.29 -13.98
N LYS A 159 19.28 3.16 -12.66
CA LYS A 159 19.11 1.87 -11.95
C LYS A 159 17.64 1.46 -12.03
N LYS A 160 17.37 0.25 -12.51
CA LYS A 160 16.05 -0.43 -12.52
C LYS A 160 14.95 0.16 -13.43
N LYS A 161 15.29 0.83 -14.54
CA LYS A 161 14.30 1.34 -15.53
C LYS A 161 13.20 0.34 -15.90
N GLY A 162 13.54 -0.94 -16.11
CA GLY A 162 12.57 -1.99 -16.43
C GLY A 162 11.57 -2.29 -15.30
N ALA A 163 12.05 -2.42 -14.06
CA ALA A 163 11.18 -2.66 -12.91
C ALA A 163 10.29 -1.45 -12.59
N ILE A 164 10.81 -0.24 -12.76
CA ILE A 164 10.03 1.00 -12.62
C ILE A 164 8.91 1.04 -13.65
N LYS A 165 9.22 0.77 -14.92
CA LYS A 165 8.21 0.69 -16.00
C LYS A 165 7.13 -0.35 -15.67
N ALA A 166 7.52 -1.53 -15.17
CA ALA A 166 6.57 -2.56 -14.76
C ALA A 166 5.66 -2.10 -13.60
N VAL A 167 6.21 -1.43 -12.59
CA VAL A 167 5.43 -0.90 -11.45
C VAL A 167 4.49 0.23 -11.86
N LYS A 168 4.88 1.06 -12.84
CA LYS A 168 3.97 2.06 -13.44
C LYS A 168 2.79 1.42 -14.15
N ILE A 169 3.06 0.44 -15.02
CA ILE A 169 2.02 -0.31 -15.71
C ILE A 169 1.10 -0.98 -14.70
N LEU A 170 1.67 -1.64 -13.69
CA LEU A 170 0.90 -2.25 -12.60
C LEU A 170 0.03 -1.22 -11.88
N SER A 171 0.56 -0.03 -11.56
CA SER A 171 -0.23 1.02 -10.90
C SER A 171 -1.39 1.50 -11.78
N ALA A 172 -1.18 1.62 -13.09
CA ALA A 172 -2.25 1.93 -14.04
C ALA A 172 -3.30 0.81 -14.12
N VAL A 173 -2.87 -0.46 -14.10
CA VAL A 173 -3.76 -1.62 -14.06
C VAL A 173 -4.58 -1.63 -12.76
N LEU A 174 -3.98 -1.32 -11.61
CA LEU A 174 -4.68 -1.25 -10.32
C LEU A 174 -5.77 -0.16 -10.34
N VAL A 175 -5.47 1.03 -10.88
CA VAL A 175 -6.46 2.11 -11.04
C VAL A 175 -7.56 1.69 -12.02
N GLY A 176 -7.18 1.12 -13.17
CA GLY A 176 -8.13 0.60 -14.16
C GLY A 176 -9.04 -0.49 -13.59
N PHE A 177 -8.51 -1.35 -12.70
CA PHE A 177 -9.29 -2.37 -12.01
C PHE A 177 -10.34 -1.77 -11.08
N ILE A 178 -10.00 -0.73 -10.30
CA ILE A 178 -10.98 -0.01 -9.47
C ILE A 178 -12.11 0.55 -10.34
N VAL A 179 -11.77 1.19 -11.47
CA VAL A 179 -12.76 1.74 -12.40
C VAL A 179 -13.65 0.62 -12.96
N LEU A 180 -13.07 -0.50 -13.38
CA LEU A 180 -13.79 -1.65 -13.90
C LEU A 180 -14.79 -2.21 -12.86
N VAL A 181 -14.36 -2.36 -11.61
CA VAL A 181 -15.22 -2.83 -10.51
C VAL A 181 -16.40 -1.87 -10.29
N ILE A 182 -16.14 -0.56 -10.27
CA ILE A 182 -17.20 0.45 -10.12
C ILE A 182 -18.19 0.39 -11.29
N VAL A 183 -17.68 0.40 -12.53
CA VAL A 183 -18.51 0.32 -13.73
C VAL A 183 -19.32 -0.98 -13.75
N GLY A 184 -18.71 -2.11 -13.39
CA GLY A 184 -19.38 -3.41 -13.29
C GLY A 184 -20.49 -3.41 -12.25
N MET A 185 -20.25 -2.81 -11.06
CA MET A 185 -21.29 -2.67 -10.03
C MET A 185 -22.46 -1.81 -10.50
N GLN A 186 -22.19 -0.68 -11.18
CA GLN A 186 -23.27 0.16 -11.71
C GLN A 186 -24.03 -0.53 -12.84
N PHE A 187 -23.31 -1.21 -13.74
CA PHE A 187 -23.90 -1.98 -14.82
C PHE A 187 -24.82 -3.09 -14.29
N TYR A 188 -24.36 -3.84 -13.29
CA TYR A 188 -25.17 -4.85 -12.59
C TYR A 188 -26.44 -4.23 -12.00
N ARG A 189 -26.31 -3.09 -11.31
CA ARG A 189 -27.46 -2.42 -10.68
C ARG A 189 -28.52 -2.00 -11.70
N VAL A 190 -28.12 -1.50 -12.86
CA VAL A 190 -29.04 -1.04 -13.93
C VAL A 190 -29.65 -2.22 -14.69
N ASN A 191 -28.90 -3.30 -14.89
CA ASN A 191 -29.31 -4.44 -15.71
C ASN A 191 -29.72 -5.67 -14.89
N LYS A 192 -30.01 -5.49 -13.59
CA LYS A 192 -30.36 -6.57 -12.67
C LYS A 192 -31.48 -7.48 -13.22
N TRP A 193 -32.51 -6.88 -13.81
CA TRP A 193 -33.64 -7.57 -14.43
C TRP A 193 -33.28 -8.49 -15.62
N TRP A 194 -32.16 -8.24 -16.32
CA TRP A 194 -31.69 -9.10 -17.41
C TRP A 194 -30.93 -10.33 -16.88
N ILE A 195 -30.29 -10.18 -15.71
CA ILE A 195 -29.46 -11.23 -15.11
C ILE A 195 -30.33 -12.21 -14.31
N ASP A 196 -31.38 -11.71 -13.65
CA ASP A 196 -32.31 -12.53 -12.85
C ASP A 196 -33.07 -13.59 -13.68
N GLY A 197 -33.13 -13.45 -15.01
CA GLY A 197 -33.76 -14.42 -15.93
C GLY A 197 -32.81 -15.44 -16.57
N SER A 198 -31.52 -15.43 -16.23
CA SER A 198 -30.52 -16.32 -16.84
C SER A 198 -30.45 -17.67 -16.11
N ASN A 199 -30.65 -18.78 -16.85
CA ASN A 199 -30.40 -20.11 -16.33
C ASN A 199 -28.89 -20.30 -16.11
N SER A 200 -28.48 -20.30 -14.84
CA SER A 200 -27.09 -20.48 -14.39
C SER A 200 -26.51 -21.88 -14.65
N ASP A 201 -27.28 -22.77 -15.27
CA ASP A 201 -26.91 -24.17 -15.54
C ASP A 201 -26.10 -24.39 -16.82
N ALA A 202 -25.80 -23.33 -17.59
CA ALA A 202 -25.05 -23.47 -18.85
C ALA A 202 -23.63 -24.08 -18.67
N LEU A 203 -23.05 -23.96 -17.48
CA LEU A 203 -21.71 -24.47 -17.16
C LEU A 203 -21.72 -25.89 -16.55
N SER A 204 -22.86 -26.38 -16.07
CA SER A 204 -22.94 -27.69 -15.40
C SER A 204 -22.72 -28.85 -16.37
N GLY A 205 -23.14 -28.70 -17.63
CA GLY A 205 -22.92 -29.68 -18.71
C GLY A 205 -21.47 -29.86 -19.15
N LEU A 206 -20.54 -28.99 -18.72
CA LEU A 206 -19.11 -29.10 -19.03
C LEU A 206 -18.32 -29.84 -17.93
N ASN A 207 -18.95 -30.13 -16.79
CA ASN A 207 -18.27 -30.77 -15.66
C ASN A 207 -17.79 -32.19 -16.02
N GLY A 208 -16.54 -32.52 -15.70
CA GLY A 208 -15.93 -33.82 -16.04
C GLY A 208 -15.45 -33.98 -17.50
N THR A 209 -15.65 -32.98 -18.37
CA THR A 209 -15.12 -32.99 -19.74
C THR A 209 -13.73 -32.35 -19.81
N LEU A 210 -12.92 -32.72 -20.82
CA LEU A 210 -11.61 -32.11 -21.07
C LEU A 210 -11.71 -30.58 -21.29
N ALA A 211 -12.76 -30.14 -21.99
CA ALA A 211 -13.05 -28.72 -22.17
C ALA A 211 -13.37 -28.01 -20.84
N GLY A 212 -14.16 -28.65 -19.97
CA GLY A 212 -14.47 -28.14 -18.63
C GLY A 212 -13.26 -28.07 -17.70
N THR A 213 -12.34 -29.05 -17.78
CA THR A 213 -11.07 -29.01 -17.03
C THR A 213 -10.18 -27.86 -17.49
N ILE A 214 -10.04 -27.66 -18.81
CA ILE A 214 -9.26 -26.53 -19.36
C ILE A 214 -9.87 -25.20 -18.92
N LEU A 215 -11.19 -25.04 -19.03
CA LEU A 215 -11.88 -23.82 -18.61
C LEU A 215 -11.69 -23.54 -17.11
N SER A 216 -11.84 -24.56 -16.26
CA SER A 216 -11.59 -24.46 -14.82
C SER A 216 -10.16 -24.00 -14.52
N ALA A 217 -9.16 -24.56 -15.21
CA ALA A 217 -7.76 -24.16 -15.04
C ALA A 217 -7.54 -22.68 -15.40
N ILE A 218 -8.13 -22.21 -16.51
CA ILE A 218 -8.07 -20.80 -16.92
C ILE A 218 -8.71 -19.90 -15.86
N LEU A 219 -9.89 -20.27 -15.35
CA LEU A 219 -10.60 -19.51 -14.32
C LEU A 219 -9.80 -19.42 -13.01
N VAL A 220 -9.11 -20.49 -12.61
CA VAL A 220 -8.22 -20.48 -11.44
C VAL A 220 -7.07 -19.49 -11.65
N VAL A 221 -6.42 -19.49 -12.81
CA VAL A 221 -5.34 -18.54 -13.12
C VAL A 221 -5.83 -17.10 -13.08
N ILE A 222 -7.02 -16.84 -13.65
CA ILE A 222 -7.66 -15.52 -13.59
C ILE A 222 -7.96 -15.12 -12.14
N GLY A 223 -8.52 -16.03 -11.34
CA GLY A 223 -8.82 -15.80 -9.93
C GLY A 223 -7.57 -15.44 -9.12
N VAL A 224 -6.47 -16.16 -9.32
CA VAL A 224 -5.18 -15.87 -8.68
C VAL A 224 -4.64 -14.50 -9.13
N ALA A 225 -4.73 -14.17 -10.42
CA ALA A 225 -4.31 -12.87 -10.92
C ALA A 225 -5.12 -11.72 -10.29
N ILE A 226 -6.44 -11.86 -10.19
CA ILE A 226 -7.33 -10.90 -9.53
C ILE A 226 -6.96 -10.77 -8.05
N LEU A 227 -6.70 -11.87 -7.36
CA LEU A 227 -6.28 -11.87 -5.96
C LEU A 227 -4.98 -11.07 -5.77
N ILE A 228 -4.00 -11.24 -6.66
CA ILE A 228 -2.75 -10.47 -6.64
C ILE A 228 -3.04 -8.98 -6.85
N ILE A 229 -3.87 -8.63 -7.83
CA ILE A 229 -4.27 -7.24 -8.10
C ILE A 229 -4.90 -6.61 -6.84
N ILE A 230 -5.88 -7.28 -6.25
CA ILE A 230 -6.56 -6.82 -5.03
C ILE A 230 -5.55 -6.65 -3.89
N THR A 231 -4.64 -7.61 -3.69
CA THR A 231 -3.59 -7.58 -2.67
C THR A 231 -2.67 -6.36 -2.77
N LEU A 232 -2.51 -5.80 -3.98
CA LEU A 232 -1.62 -4.69 -4.26
C LEU A 232 -2.34 -3.33 -4.32
N LEU A 233 -3.67 -3.28 -4.26
CA LEU A 233 -4.44 -2.03 -4.22
C LEU A 233 -3.98 -1.07 -3.12
N PRO A 234 -3.68 -1.50 -1.88
CA PRO A 234 -3.25 -0.60 -0.82
C PRO A 234 -1.96 0.16 -1.18
N THR A 235 -1.11 -0.39 -2.05
CA THR A 235 0.12 0.30 -2.49
C THR A 235 -0.13 1.62 -3.24
N LEU A 236 -1.37 1.88 -3.68
CA LEU A 236 -1.77 3.15 -4.28
C LEU A 236 -1.98 4.25 -3.23
N LEU A 237 -2.26 3.90 -1.98
CA LEU A 237 -2.51 4.85 -0.89
C LEU A 237 -1.22 5.49 -0.35
N LEU A 238 -0.06 4.91 -0.67
CA LEU A 238 1.23 5.41 -0.21
C LEU A 238 1.65 6.64 -1.03
N ASN A 239 1.73 7.78 -0.37
CA ASN A 239 2.36 8.97 -0.93
C ASN A 239 3.88 8.83 -0.81
N THR A 240 4.50 8.37 -1.89
CA THR A 240 5.95 8.14 -1.96
C THR A 240 6.77 9.43 -1.88
N VAL A 241 6.19 10.59 -2.23
CA VAL A 241 6.83 11.90 -2.11
C VAL A 241 7.02 12.26 -0.65
N ALA A 242 5.96 12.18 0.15
CA ALA A 242 6.04 12.43 1.58
C ALA A 242 7.07 11.53 2.28
N VAL A 243 7.17 10.26 1.89
CA VAL A 243 8.13 9.31 2.47
C VAL A 243 9.57 9.66 2.08
N VAL A 244 9.83 9.91 0.79
CA VAL A 244 11.17 10.26 0.32
C VAL A 244 11.62 11.57 0.95
N ASP A 245 10.76 12.57 1.00
CA ASP A 245 11.06 13.88 1.61
C ASP A 245 11.35 13.72 3.11
N GLY A 246 10.54 12.94 3.83
CA GLY A 246 10.81 12.60 5.23
C GLY A 246 12.17 11.92 5.44
N CYS A 247 12.61 11.05 4.52
CA CYS A 247 13.95 10.46 4.57
C CYS A 247 15.06 11.51 4.31
N ILE A 248 14.82 12.46 3.42
CA ILE A 248 15.75 13.56 3.12
C ILE A 248 15.86 14.52 4.30
N TYR A 249 14.74 14.90 4.91
CA TYR A 249 14.72 15.73 6.13
C TYR A 249 15.41 15.04 7.29
N LYS A 250 15.28 13.71 7.41
CA LYS A 250 16.04 12.96 8.41
C LYS A 250 17.54 13.00 8.15
N LYS A 251 17.96 12.90 6.88
CA LYS A 251 19.39 12.90 6.49
C LYS A 251 20.04 14.26 6.76
N TYR A 252 19.34 15.34 6.42
CA TYR A 252 19.84 16.72 6.49
C TYR A 252 19.11 17.54 7.56
N ALA A 253 18.79 16.92 8.69
CA ALA A 253 17.91 17.51 9.70
C ALA A 253 18.47 18.84 10.24
N GLU A 254 19.76 18.87 10.58
CA GLU A 254 20.40 20.07 11.12
C GLU A 254 20.65 21.14 10.07
N GLU A 255 20.98 20.73 8.84
CA GLU A 255 21.22 21.64 7.73
C GLU A 255 19.93 22.38 7.34
N PHE A 256 18.81 21.66 7.19
CA PHE A 256 17.52 22.30 6.92
C PHE A 256 17.04 23.17 8.08
N ARG A 257 17.22 22.70 9.33
CA ARG A 257 16.85 23.47 10.51
C ARG A 257 17.58 24.80 10.58
N LYS A 258 18.90 24.81 10.31
CA LYS A 258 19.73 26.02 10.33
C LYS A 258 19.44 26.93 9.14
N GLU A 259 19.36 26.38 7.93
CA GLU A 259 19.13 27.15 6.70
C GLU A 259 17.80 27.89 6.72
N TYR A 260 16.77 27.28 7.31
CA TYR A 260 15.43 27.85 7.43
C TYR A 260 15.13 28.45 8.81
N GLU A 261 16.15 28.56 9.66
CA GLU A 261 16.06 29.21 10.97
C GLU A 261 14.99 28.64 11.92
N PHE A 262 14.67 27.35 11.79
CA PHE A 262 13.74 26.68 12.70
C PHE A 262 14.39 26.42 14.07
N THR A 263 13.61 26.59 15.13
CA THR A 263 14.01 26.15 16.47
C THR A 263 14.02 24.61 16.58
N GLU A 264 14.76 24.07 17.55
CA GLU A 264 14.74 22.62 17.82
C GLU A 264 13.32 22.13 18.11
N LYS A 265 12.54 22.92 18.84
CA LYS A 265 11.14 22.63 19.14
C LYS A 265 10.25 22.56 17.90
N GLU A 266 10.41 23.49 16.96
CA GLU A 266 9.64 23.48 15.71
C GLU A 266 10.02 22.32 14.79
N TRP A 267 11.27 21.88 14.83
CA TRP A 267 11.78 20.82 13.96
C TRP A 267 11.50 19.42 14.51
N TYR A 268 11.81 19.20 15.78
CA TYR A 268 11.74 17.91 16.46
C TYR A 268 10.42 17.71 17.20
N GLY A 269 9.79 18.81 17.67
CA GLY A 269 8.61 18.76 18.53
C GLY A 269 8.94 18.60 20.02
N GLU A 270 10.19 18.85 20.43
CA GLU A 270 10.71 18.76 21.80
C GLU A 270 10.69 20.11 22.54
#